data_AF-A0A383URD0-F1
#
_entry.id   AF-A0A383URD0-F1
#
_cell.length_a   1.000
_cell.length_b   1.000
_cell.length_c   1.000
_cell.angle_alpha   90.00
_cell.angle_beta   90.00
_cell.angle_gamma   90.00
#
_symmetry.space_group_name_H-M   'P 1'
#
loop_
_entity.id
_entity.type
_entity.pdbx_description
1 polymer ?
#
loop_
_entity_poly.entity_id
_entity_poly.type
_entity_poly.pdbx_seq_one_letter_code
_entity_poly.pdbx_strand_id
1 'polypeptide(L)'
;MTMRRFIRFTQDPTALEKMLRLFQSFAHLFSVNNLSSPANVPWNIMQQQFSLGRRYLRFFRFTESFAQAYDSYSDLNGVEALLVSGKWSFYGLYLACESLCLLDAMQVWVTGWAKWVMAEGYKFWLFSLVCSIFWEVGKIWKFLETKSSGNGQKQKPSQVTTKYLDVIIRIVIDSLDLVTPGMVLGWLPLNANVLGLTAAMSTLLSLILIWNHID
;
A
#
# COMPACT_ATOMS: atom_id res chain seq x y z
N MET A 1 19.40 -20.85 -8.62
CA MET A 1 18.93 -20.06 -7.45
C MET A 1 17.52 -19.48 -7.62
N THR A 2 16.93 -19.49 -8.83
CA THR A 2 15.63 -18.83 -9.11
C THR A 2 14.41 -19.55 -8.52
N MET A 3 14.39 -20.89 -8.48
CA MET A 3 13.21 -21.64 -8.01
C MET A 3 12.94 -21.48 -6.51
N ARG A 4 13.97 -21.51 -5.66
CA ARG A 4 13.79 -21.32 -4.20
C ARG A 4 13.30 -19.90 -3.86
N ARG A 5 13.80 -18.90 -4.58
CA ARG A 5 13.33 -17.51 -4.45
C ARG A 5 11.87 -17.38 -4.85
N PHE A 6 11.47 -18.01 -5.96
CA PHE A 6 10.08 -18.05 -6.37
C PHE A 6 9.18 -18.71 -5.32
N ILE A 7 9.59 -19.84 -4.74
CA ILE A 7 8.83 -20.50 -3.67
C ILE A 7 8.66 -19.57 -2.47
N ARG A 8 9.75 -18.94 -1.98
CA ARG A 8 9.69 -17.97 -0.88
C ARG A 8 8.78 -16.79 -1.20
N PHE A 9 8.85 -16.29 -2.43
CA PHE A 9 7.99 -15.22 -2.90
C PHE A 9 6.51 -15.61 -2.85
N THR A 10 6.16 -16.80 -3.33
CA THR A 10 4.76 -17.28 -3.32
C THR A 10 4.24 -17.62 -1.93
N GLN A 11 5.14 -17.87 -0.97
CA GLN A 11 4.80 -18.18 0.42
C GLN A 11 4.66 -16.92 1.29
N ASP A 12 5.20 -15.77 0.86
CA ASP A 12 5.04 -14.52 1.58
C ASP A 12 3.61 -13.97 1.39
N PRO A 13 2.81 -13.83 2.47
CA PRO A 13 1.45 -13.29 2.36
C PRO A 13 1.42 -11.85 1.81
N THR A 14 2.47 -11.06 2.07
CA THR A 14 2.56 -9.69 1.55
C THR A 14 2.75 -9.68 0.03
N ALA A 15 3.62 -10.55 -0.48
CA ALA A 15 3.86 -10.71 -1.91
C ALA A 15 2.60 -11.21 -2.64
N LEU A 16 1.91 -12.20 -2.06
CA LEU A 16 0.66 -12.76 -2.61
C LEU A 16 -0.44 -11.69 -2.67
N GLU A 17 -0.61 -10.90 -1.61
CA GLU A 17 -1.56 -9.78 -1.60
C GLU A 17 -1.30 -8.76 -2.72
N LYS A 18 -0.02 -8.43 -2.99
CA LYS A 18 0.36 -7.52 -4.07
C LYS A 18 0.12 -8.13 -5.45
N MET A 19 0.33 -9.44 -5.63
CA MET A 19 -0.03 -10.15 -6.87
C MET A 19 -1.54 -10.09 -7.12
N LEU A 20 -2.37 -10.32 -6.09
CA LEU A 20 -3.82 -10.18 -6.20
C LEU A 20 -4.22 -8.74 -6.55
N ARG A 21 -3.52 -7.73 -6.01
CA ARG A 21 -3.80 -6.31 -6.33
C ARG A 21 -3.46 -5.99 -7.78
N LEU A 22 -2.41 -6.60 -8.32
CA LEU A 22 -2.04 -6.49 -9.72
C LEU A 22 -3.12 -7.11 -10.62
N PHE A 23 -3.56 -8.35 -10.33
CA PHE A 23 -4.65 -8.97 -11.09
C PHE A 23 -5.96 -8.19 -11.00
N GLN A 24 -6.27 -7.65 -9.81
CA GLN A 24 -7.40 -6.75 -9.63
C GLN A 24 -7.29 -5.50 -10.50
N SER A 25 -6.11 -4.88 -10.59
CA SER A 25 -5.90 -3.67 -11.39
C SER A 25 -6.07 -3.93 -12.89
N PHE A 26 -5.62 -5.09 -13.39
CA PHE A 26 -5.88 -5.50 -14.77
C PHE A 26 -7.36 -5.78 -15.01
N ALA A 27 -8.02 -6.51 -14.10
CA ALA A 27 -9.47 -6.74 -14.16
C ALA A 27 -10.25 -5.44 -14.29
N HIS A 28 -9.87 -4.42 -13.49
CA HIS A 28 -10.48 -3.10 -13.53
C HIS A 28 -10.25 -2.41 -14.88
N LEU A 29 -9.02 -2.43 -15.41
CA LEU A 29 -8.74 -1.82 -16.73
C LEU A 29 -9.54 -2.49 -17.85
N PHE A 30 -9.67 -3.82 -17.85
CA PHE A 30 -10.51 -4.52 -18.82
C PHE A 30 -11.99 -4.21 -18.63
N SER A 31 -12.45 -4.09 -17.38
CA SER A 31 -13.83 -3.69 -17.07
C SER A 31 -14.12 -2.29 -17.62
N VAL A 32 -13.27 -1.31 -17.35
CA VAL A 32 -13.48 0.08 -17.76
C VAL A 32 -13.48 0.23 -19.29
N ASN A 33 -12.59 -0.48 -19.98
CA ASN A 33 -12.52 -0.43 -21.45
C ASN A 33 -13.69 -1.14 -22.15
N ASN A 34 -14.42 -2.01 -21.44
CA ASN A 34 -15.55 -2.78 -21.99
C ASN A 34 -16.91 -2.29 -21.46
N LEU A 35 -17.02 -1.06 -20.96
CA LEU A 35 -18.21 -0.56 -20.25
C LEU A 35 -19.55 -0.85 -20.96
N SER A 36 -19.59 -0.68 -22.29
CA SER A 36 -20.80 -0.83 -23.11
C SER A 36 -21.07 -2.28 -23.56
N SER A 37 -20.16 -3.22 -23.28
CA SER A 37 -20.26 -4.61 -23.70
C SER A 37 -20.74 -5.49 -22.54
N PRO A 38 -21.59 -6.52 -22.80
CA PRO A 38 -21.93 -7.52 -21.78
C PRO A 38 -20.68 -8.24 -21.23
N ALA A 39 -19.56 -8.20 -21.95
CA ALA A 39 -18.27 -8.70 -21.50
C ALA A 39 -17.71 -7.99 -20.25
N ASN A 40 -18.29 -6.86 -19.82
CA ASN A 40 -17.88 -6.13 -18.61
C ASN A 40 -18.21 -6.88 -17.30
N VAL A 41 -19.30 -7.64 -17.28
CA VAL A 41 -19.83 -8.25 -16.05
C VAL A 41 -18.82 -9.22 -15.41
N PRO A 42 -18.20 -10.15 -16.16
CA PRO A 42 -17.18 -11.05 -15.60
C PRO A 42 -15.95 -10.31 -15.05
N TRP A 43 -15.49 -9.24 -15.71
CA TRP A 43 -14.34 -8.47 -15.26
C TRP A 43 -14.60 -7.77 -13.92
N ASN A 44 -15.80 -7.22 -13.73
CA ASN A 44 -16.22 -6.64 -12.45
C ASN A 44 -16.25 -7.69 -11.34
N ILE A 45 -16.84 -8.86 -11.61
CA ILE A 45 -16.87 -9.96 -10.63
C ILE A 45 -15.45 -10.39 -10.27
N MET A 46 -14.58 -10.58 -11.27
CA MET A 46 -13.19 -10.96 -11.07
C MET A 46 -12.44 -9.95 -10.18
N GLN A 47 -12.62 -8.65 -10.44
CA GLN A 47 -12.04 -7.59 -9.62
C GLN A 47 -12.53 -7.65 -8.16
N GLN A 48 -13.83 -7.86 -7.95
CA GLN A 48 -14.42 -7.97 -6.61
C GLN A 48 -13.87 -9.18 -5.86
N GLN A 49 -13.74 -10.33 -6.53
CA GLN A 49 -13.17 -11.54 -5.94
C GLN A 49 -11.71 -11.36 -5.54
N PHE A 50 -10.88 -10.75 -6.39
CA PHE A 50 -9.50 -10.43 -6.01
C PHE A 50 -9.42 -9.40 -4.88
N SER A 51 -10.33 -8.42 -4.86
CA SER A 51 -10.42 -7.48 -3.75
C SER A 51 -10.75 -8.18 -2.43
N LEU A 52 -11.71 -9.12 -2.43
CA LEU A 52 -12.04 -9.94 -1.26
C LEU A 52 -10.87 -10.81 -0.80
N GLY A 53 -10.19 -11.47 -1.75
CA GLY A 53 -8.98 -12.25 -1.47
C GLY A 53 -7.93 -11.46 -0.70
N ARG A 54 -7.69 -10.19 -1.07
CA ARG A 54 -6.76 -9.31 -0.35
C ARG A 54 -7.23 -8.94 1.05
N ARG A 55 -8.54 -8.79 1.26
CA ARG A 55 -9.08 -8.47 2.59
C ARG A 55 -8.84 -9.63 3.56
N TYR A 56 -9.01 -10.88 3.10
CA TYR A 56 -8.74 -12.07 3.91
C TYR A 56 -7.28 -12.15 4.38
N LEU A 57 -6.33 -11.88 3.48
CA LEU A 57 -4.90 -11.89 3.83
C LEU A 57 -4.52 -10.80 4.85
N ARG A 58 -5.30 -9.72 4.92
CA ARG A 58 -5.04 -8.58 5.81
C ARG A 58 -5.87 -8.57 7.08
N PHE A 59 -6.78 -9.53 7.27
CA PHE A 59 -7.84 -9.45 8.29
C PHE A 59 -7.33 -9.16 9.70
N PHE A 60 -6.20 -9.75 10.12
CA PHE A 60 -5.59 -9.50 11.42
C PHE A 60 -4.37 -8.57 11.39
N ARG A 61 -3.94 -8.09 10.22
CA ARG A 61 -2.73 -7.25 10.11
C ARG A 61 -2.85 -5.87 10.75
N PHE A 62 -4.06 -5.47 11.15
CA PHE A 62 -4.24 -4.26 11.95
C PHE A 62 -3.53 -4.36 13.31
N THR A 63 -3.43 -5.55 13.91
CA THR A 63 -2.74 -5.74 15.20
C THR A 63 -1.23 -5.52 15.06
N GLU A 64 -0.63 -6.06 13.99
CA GLU A 64 0.77 -5.82 13.64
C GLU A 64 1.05 -4.33 13.43
N SER A 65 0.12 -3.64 12.76
CA SER A 65 0.23 -2.19 12.52
C SER A 65 0.20 -1.40 13.84
N PHE A 66 -0.70 -1.75 14.77
CA PHE A 66 -0.73 -1.09 16.07
C PHE A 66 0.50 -1.41 16.94
N ALA A 67 1.02 -2.63 16.88
CA ALA A 67 2.27 -2.99 17.54
C ALA A 67 3.44 -2.14 17.00
N GLN A 68 3.58 -2.03 15.68
CA GLN A 68 4.62 -1.21 15.06
C GLN A 68 4.47 0.29 15.39
N ALA A 69 3.24 0.77 15.54
CA ALA A 69 2.99 2.15 15.97
C ALA A 69 3.52 2.39 17.39
N TYR A 70 3.30 1.43 18.30
CA TYR A 70 3.79 1.48 19.68
C TYR A 70 5.32 1.42 19.74
N ASP A 71 5.94 0.44 19.08
CA ASP A 71 7.39 0.28 19.03
C ASP A 71 8.08 1.53 18.45
N SER A 72 7.50 2.09 17.38
CA SER A 72 8.04 3.32 16.78
C SER A 72 7.90 4.54 17.68
N TYR A 73 6.89 4.56 18.55
CA TYR A 73 6.69 5.62 19.52
C TYR A 73 7.65 5.50 20.71
N SER A 74 8.01 4.28 21.12
CA SER A 74 8.98 4.04 22.20
C SER A 74 10.42 4.22 21.77
N ASP A 75 10.75 3.84 20.53
CA ASP A 75 12.14 3.73 20.07
C ASP A 75 12.68 5.01 19.42
N LEU A 76 11.79 5.82 18.86
CA LEU A 76 12.14 7.04 18.12
C LEU A 76 11.85 8.29 18.96
N ASN A 77 12.39 9.43 18.54
CA ASN A 77 12.22 10.69 19.25
C ASN A 77 11.62 11.80 18.36
N GLY A 78 10.86 12.68 18.98
CA GLY A 78 10.36 13.92 18.36
C GLY A 78 9.43 13.69 17.17
N VAL A 79 9.65 14.46 16.09
CA VAL A 79 8.80 14.44 14.89
C VAL A 79 8.86 13.09 14.16
N GLU A 80 9.99 12.39 14.22
CA GLU A 80 10.18 11.07 13.62
C GLU A 80 9.30 10.02 14.30
N ALA A 81 9.24 10.01 15.63
CA ALA A 81 8.31 9.15 16.38
C ALA A 81 6.86 9.43 16.00
N LEU A 82 6.47 10.71 15.90
CA LEU A 82 5.09 11.10 15.56
C LEU A 82 4.70 10.69 14.14
N LEU A 83 5.58 10.89 13.15
CA LEU A 83 5.30 10.53 11.76
C LEU A 83 5.22 9.01 11.56
N VAL A 84 6.14 8.25 12.16
CA VAL A 84 6.17 6.78 12.00
C VAL A 84 5.05 6.13 12.79
N SER A 85 4.82 6.53 14.05
CA SER A 85 3.69 6.04 14.84
C SER A 85 2.36 6.41 14.17
N GLY A 86 2.20 7.66 13.73
CA GLY A 86 1.01 8.14 13.03
C GLY A 86 0.72 7.33 11.77
N LYS A 87 1.73 7.07 10.93
CA LYS A 87 1.61 6.19 9.75
C LYS A 87 0.98 4.85 10.13
N TRP A 88 1.58 4.15 11.09
CA TRP A 88 1.15 2.80 11.47
C TRP A 88 -0.21 2.79 12.20
N SER A 89 -0.50 3.80 13.04
CA SER A 89 -1.79 3.95 13.70
C SER A 89 -2.92 4.17 12.71
N PHE A 90 -2.77 5.12 11.77
CA PHE A 90 -3.79 5.38 10.76
C PHE A 90 -3.96 4.21 9.79
N TYR A 91 -2.87 3.53 9.42
CA TYR A 91 -2.96 2.32 8.60
C TYR A 91 -3.68 1.19 9.33
N GLY A 92 -3.38 0.99 10.62
CA GLY A 92 -4.06 0.03 11.49
C GLY A 92 -5.56 0.30 11.62
N LEU A 93 -5.96 1.57 11.80
CA LEU A 93 -7.37 1.96 11.83
C LEU A 93 -8.09 1.67 10.51
N TYR A 94 -7.45 1.95 9.36
CA TYR A 94 -8.00 1.59 8.06
C TYR A 94 -8.22 0.07 7.93
N LEU A 95 -7.23 -0.73 8.32
CA LEU A 95 -7.35 -2.19 8.29
C LEU A 95 -8.44 -2.71 9.24
N ALA A 96 -8.58 -2.11 10.43
CA ALA A 96 -9.64 -2.45 11.37
C ALA A 96 -11.03 -2.15 10.77
N CYS A 97 -11.21 -0.98 10.14
CA CYS A 97 -12.45 -0.65 9.42
C CYS A 97 -12.74 -1.65 8.29
N GLU A 98 -11.71 -2.02 7.52
CA GLU A 98 -11.85 -3.01 6.44
C GLU A 98 -12.27 -4.39 6.97
N SER A 99 -11.69 -4.83 8.10
CA SER A 99 -12.05 -6.09 8.77
C SER A 99 -13.46 -6.06 9.34
N LEU A 100 -13.91 -4.94 9.92
CA LEU A 100 -15.28 -4.77 10.41
C LEU A 100 -16.31 -4.86 9.27
N CYS A 101 -15.98 -4.33 8.10
CA CYS A 101 -16.83 -4.35 6.91
C CYS A 101 -16.64 -5.61 6.03
N LEU A 102 -15.92 -6.62 6.51
CA LEU A 102 -15.64 -7.83 5.72
C LEU A 102 -16.92 -8.64 5.45
N LEU A 103 -17.77 -8.84 6.45
CA LEU A 103 -19.02 -9.61 6.31
C LEU A 103 -20.01 -8.94 5.34
N ASP A 104 -20.02 -7.61 5.31
CA ASP A 104 -20.77 -6.82 4.34
C ASP A 104 -20.20 -7.01 2.92
N ALA A 105 -18.87 -6.96 2.78
CA ALA A 105 -18.20 -7.19 1.51
C ALA A 105 -18.46 -8.60 0.94
N MET A 106 -18.62 -9.60 1.80
CA MET A 106 -18.99 -10.97 1.42
C MET A 106 -20.46 -11.14 1.03
N GLN A 107 -21.29 -10.10 1.20
CA GLN A 107 -22.74 -10.15 1.01
C GLN A 107 -23.46 -11.15 1.93
N VAL A 108 -22.81 -11.57 3.03
CA VAL A 108 -23.39 -12.48 4.03
C VAL A 108 -24.26 -11.67 5.00
N TRP A 109 -23.74 -10.54 5.48
CA TRP A 109 -24.47 -9.64 6.35
C TRP A 109 -24.35 -8.20 5.86
N VAL A 110 -25.33 -7.79 5.04
CA VAL A 110 -25.36 -6.46 4.43
C VAL A 110 -25.83 -5.44 5.46
N THR A 111 -25.04 -4.39 5.67
CA THR A 111 -25.30 -3.34 6.67
C THR A 111 -25.22 -1.95 6.02
N GLY A 112 -26.16 -1.07 6.37
CA GLY A 112 -26.19 0.29 5.82
C GLY A 112 -25.00 1.15 6.24
N TRP A 113 -24.42 0.87 7.41
CA TRP A 113 -23.31 1.64 7.98
C TRP A 113 -21.94 1.26 7.40
N ALA A 114 -21.80 0.10 6.74
CA ALA A 114 -20.51 -0.35 6.19
C ALA A 114 -19.93 0.64 5.17
N LYS A 115 -20.79 1.25 4.33
CA LYS A 115 -20.37 2.29 3.37
C LYS A 115 -19.75 3.50 4.06
N TRP A 116 -20.34 3.92 5.19
CA TRP A 116 -19.84 5.05 5.97
C TRP A 116 -18.51 4.71 6.67
N VAL A 117 -18.44 3.55 7.32
CA VAL A 117 -17.20 3.09 7.99
C VAL A 117 -16.07 2.92 6.99
N MET A 118 -16.33 2.36 5.81
CA MET A 118 -15.32 2.26 4.75
C MET A 118 -14.88 3.63 4.25
N ALA A 119 -15.79 4.60 4.12
CA ALA A 119 -15.41 5.97 3.73
C ALA A 119 -14.47 6.62 4.76
N GLU A 120 -14.74 6.47 6.06
CA GLU A 120 -13.81 6.92 7.10
C GLU A 120 -12.48 6.15 7.07
N GLY A 121 -12.53 4.83 6.81
CA GLY A 121 -11.34 4.01 6.60
C GLY A 121 -10.43 4.55 5.50
N TYR A 122 -10.99 4.96 4.35
CA TYR A 122 -10.22 5.57 3.26
C TYR A 122 -9.55 6.89 3.66
N LYS A 123 -10.13 7.68 4.57
CA LYS A 123 -9.48 8.88 5.12
C LYS A 123 -8.30 8.52 6.00
N PHE A 124 -8.44 7.53 6.88
CA PHE A 124 -7.31 7.05 7.69
C PHE A 124 -6.17 6.51 6.81
N TRP A 125 -6.49 5.75 5.77
CA TRP A 125 -5.46 5.30 4.83
C TRP A 125 -4.74 6.47 4.15
N LEU A 126 -5.48 7.51 3.73
CA LEU A 126 -4.89 8.72 3.18
C LEU A 126 -3.95 9.41 4.17
N PHE A 127 -4.36 9.60 5.43
CA PHE A 127 -3.50 10.21 6.45
C PHE A 127 -2.24 9.38 6.72
N SER A 128 -2.35 8.05 6.73
CA SER A 128 -1.19 7.15 6.81
C SER A 128 -0.19 7.39 5.68
N LEU A 129 -0.67 7.50 4.43
CA LEU A 129 0.19 7.73 3.27
C LEU A 129 0.90 9.08 3.35
N VAL A 130 0.19 10.13 3.80
CA VAL A 130 0.78 11.46 3.99
C VAL A 130 1.90 11.42 5.05
N CYS A 131 1.65 10.80 6.21
CA CYS A 131 2.69 10.59 7.24
C CYS A 131 3.88 9.80 6.71
N SER A 132 3.62 8.76 5.90
CA SER A 132 4.66 7.96 5.25
C SER A 132 5.54 8.80 4.33
N ILE A 133 4.96 9.61 3.45
CA ILE A 133 5.72 10.46 2.53
C ILE A 133 6.59 11.46 3.29
N PHE A 134 6.05 12.14 4.31
CA PHE A 134 6.86 13.07 5.12
C PHE A 134 8.03 12.38 5.82
N TRP A 135 7.81 11.17 6.33
CA TRP A 135 8.86 10.36 6.93
C TRP A 135 9.96 9.97 5.92
N GLU A 136 9.57 9.46 4.75
CA GLU A 136 10.51 9.05 3.70
C GLU A 136 11.30 10.24 3.14
N VAL A 137 10.65 11.40 2.97
CA VAL A 137 11.31 12.65 2.58
C VAL A 137 12.33 13.05 3.65
N GLY A 138 11.98 13.02 4.94
CA GLY A 138 12.91 13.32 6.04
C GLY A 138 14.18 12.46 6.01
N LYS A 139 14.07 11.18 5.62
CA LYS A 139 15.25 10.30 5.41
C LYS A 139 16.14 10.77 4.27
N ILE A 140 15.57 11.24 3.16
CA ILE A 140 16.33 11.82 2.04
C ILE A 140 17.09 13.08 2.48
N TRP A 141 16.44 13.97 3.25
CA TRP A 141 17.09 15.18 3.77
C TRP A 141 18.29 14.85 4.67
N LYS A 142 18.12 13.97 5.65
CA LYS A 142 19.23 13.51 6.51
C LYS A 142 20.38 12.87 5.69
N PHE A 143 20.04 12.13 4.65
CA PHE A 143 21.02 11.51 3.76
C PHE A 143 21.84 12.54 2.97
N LEU A 144 21.19 13.59 2.45
CA LEU A 144 21.84 14.70 1.74
C LEU A 144 22.75 15.51 2.67
N GLU A 145 22.29 15.81 3.89
CA GLU A 145 23.11 16.49 4.91
C GLU A 145 24.37 15.70 5.26
N THR A 146 24.21 14.39 5.49
CA THR A 146 25.34 13.49 5.80
C THR A 146 26.37 13.46 4.68
N LYS A 147 25.93 13.48 3.41
CA LYS A 147 26.82 13.52 2.24
C LYS A 147 27.54 14.86 2.11
N SER A 148 26.88 15.97 2.44
CA SER A 148 27.47 17.31 2.40
C SER A 148 28.50 17.56 3.51
N SER A 149 28.35 16.89 4.66
CA SER A 149 29.20 17.11 5.84
C SER A 149 30.56 16.38 5.81
N GLY A 150 30.94 15.74 4.70
CA GLY A 150 32.28 15.15 4.50
C GLY A 150 32.68 13.98 5.41
N ASN A 151 31.92 13.68 6.47
CA ASN A 151 32.16 12.59 7.42
C ASN A 151 31.62 11.26 6.86
N GLY A 152 32.24 10.76 5.79
CA GLY A 152 31.87 9.49 5.18
C GLY A 152 32.42 8.29 5.95
N GLN A 153 31.56 7.59 6.69
CA GLN A 153 31.80 6.18 7.00
C GLN A 153 32.04 5.40 5.69
N LYS A 154 33.06 4.54 5.67
CA LYS A 154 33.38 3.64 4.54
C LYS A 154 32.29 2.56 4.36
N GLN A 155 31.10 2.94 3.91
CA GLN A 155 30.13 1.99 3.35
C GLN A 155 30.40 1.81 1.85
N LYS A 156 30.23 0.58 1.34
CA LYS A 156 30.40 0.31 -0.09
C LYS A 156 29.42 1.19 -0.90
N PRO A 157 29.89 1.92 -1.91
CA PRO A 157 29.07 2.91 -2.64
C PRO A 157 27.82 2.31 -3.30
N SER A 158 27.87 1.01 -3.65
CA SER A 158 26.73 0.28 -4.23
C SER A 158 25.57 0.12 -3.25
N GLN A 159 25.81 -0.26 -1.99
CA GLN A 159 24.76 -0.50 -0.99
C GLN A 159 24.04 0.79 -0.57
N VAL A 160 24.78 1.89 -0.49
CA VAL A 160 24.22 3.20 -0.16
C VAL A 160 23.28 3.69 -1.25
N THR A 161 23.67 3.49 -2.51
CA THR A 161 22.86 3.87 -3.68
C THR A 161 21.57 3.05 -3.75
N THR A 162 21.62 1.75 -3.46
CA THR A 162 20.42 0.90 -3.43
C THR A 162 19.44 1.34 -2.35
N LYS A 163 19.90 1.61 -1.12
CA LYS A 163 19.03 2.10 -0.04
C LYS A 163 18.33 3.42 -0.38
N TYR A 164 19.04 4.32 -1.06
CA TYR A 164 18.48 5.59 -1.50
C TYR A 164 17.39 5.40 -2.57
N LEU A 165 17.63 4.51 -3.54
CA LEU A 165 16.64 4.16 -4.56
C LEU A 165 15.39 3.52 -3.94
N ASP A 166 15.54 2.64 -2.95
CA ASP A 166 14.41 2.01 -2.26
C ASP A 166 13.50 3.05 -1.59
N VAL A 167 14.09 4.08 -0.97
CA VAL A 167 13.34 5.20 -0.36
C VAL A 167 12.57 5.99 -1.43
N ILE A 168 13.20 6.31 -2.56
CA ILE A 168 12.52 7.00 -3.67
C ILE A 168 11.36 6.16 -4.21
N ILE A 169 11.58 4.86 -4.46
CA ILE A 169 10.53 3.99 -4.99
C ILE A 169 9.35 3.92 -4.00
N ARG A 170 9.60 3.89 -2.69
CA ARG A 170 8.55 3.95 -1.66
C ARG A 170 7.74 5.24 -1.73
N ILE A 171 8.39 6.40 -1.88
CA ILE A 171 7.69 7.69 -2.06
C ILE A 171 6.82 7.67 -3.31
N VAL A 172 7.33 7.15 -4.42
CA VAL A 172 6.57 7.03 -5.68
C VAL A 172 5.35 6.10 -5.50
N ILE A 173 5.54 4.95 -4.83
CA ILE A 173 4.44 4.02 -4.53
C ILE A 173 3.38 4.70 -3.67
N ASP A 174 3.76 5.35 -2.56
CA ASP A 174 2.82 6.01 -1.66
C ASP A 174 2.08 7.16 -2.36
N SER A 175 2.76 7.89 -3.26
CA SER A 175 2.18 8.97 -4.06
C SER A 175 1.17 8.44 -5.09
N LEU A 176 1.46 7.32 -5.75
CA LEU A 176 0.50 6.65 -6.64
C LEU A 176 -0.70 6.10 -5.87
N ASP A 177 -0.46 5.58 -4.66
CA ASP A 177 -1.51 5.02 -3.81
C ASP A 177 -2.45 6.11 -3.27
N LEU A 178 -2.00 7.35 -3.08
CA LEU A 178 -2.85 8.50 -2.70
C LEU A 178 -4.00 8.77 -3.68
N VAL A 179 -3.84 8.39 -4.96
CA VAL A 179 -4.90 8.53 -5.96
C VAL A 179 -6.12 7.69 -5.58
N THR A 180 -5.92 6.51 -4.97
CA THR A 180 -7.03 5.60 -4.64
C THR A 180 -8.00 6.18 -3.60
N PRO A 181 -7.58 6.57 -2.38
CA PRO A 181 -8.51 7.18 -1.43
C PRO A 181 -9.04 8.53 -1.94
N GLY A 182 -8.24 9.33 -2.65
CA GLY A 182 -8.71 10.60 -3.23
C GLY A 182 -9.85 10.42 -4.25
N MET A 183 -9.78 9.38 -5.08
CA MET A 183 -10.84 9.01 -6.01
C MET A 183 -12.08 8.45 -5.29
N VAL A 184 -11.90 7.55 -4.33
CA VAL A 184 -13.01 6.91 -3.60
C VAL A 184 -13.78 7.91 -2.75
N LEU A 185 -13.09 8.89 -2.15
CA LEU A 185 -13.71 9.97 -1.37
C LEU A 185 -14.35 11.06 -2.26
N GLY A 186 -14.17 11.00 -3.59
CA GLY A 186 -14.67 11.99 -4.53
C GLY A 186 -13.91 13.32 -4.51
N TRP A 187 -12.72 13.36 -3.91
CA TRP A 187 -11.87 14.56 -3.87
C TRP A 187 -11.14 14.80 -5.20
N LEU A 188 -10.89 13.74 -5.96
CA LEU A 188 -10.24 13.80 -7.26
C LEU A 188 -11.25 13.39 -8.35
N PRO A 189 -11.60 14.27 -9.30
CA PRO A 189 -12.48 13.93 -10.42
C PRO A 189 -11.67 13.36 -11.60
N LEU A 190 -10.97 12.24 -11.41
CA LEU A 190 -10.22 11.59 -12.49
C LEU A 190 -11.03 10.48 -13.18
N ASN A 191 -10.57 10.05 -14.34
CA ASN A 191 -11.18 8.91 -15.05
C ASN A 191 -10.89 7.59 -14.32
N ALA A 192 -11.84 6.64 -14.36
CA ALA A 192 -11.66 5.32 -13.79
C ALA A 192 -10.41 4.58 -14.35
N ASN A 193 -10.06 4.79 -15.61
CA ASN A 193 -8.84 4.25 -16.20
C ASN A 193 -7.57 4.64 -15.44
N VAL A 194 -7.51 5.87 -14.92
CA VAL A 194 -6.35 6.35 -14.16
C VAL A 194 -6.18 5.55 -12.87
N LEU A 195 -7.27 5.23 -12.18
CA LEU A 195 -7.24 4.42 -10.95
C LEU A 195 -6.67 3.01 -11.19
N GLY A 196 -7.07 2.37 -12.30
CA GLY A 196 -6.54 1.06 -12.67
C GLY A 196 -5.03 1.12 -12.97
N LEU A 197 -4.60 2.14 -13.71
CA LEU A 197 -3.20 2.30 -14.11
C LEU A 197 -2.30 2.64 -12.92
N THR A 198 -2.69 3.59 -12.07
CA THR A 198 -1.90 3.96 -10.89
C THR A 198 -1.78 2.79 -9.91
N ALA A 199 -2.86 2.03 -9.70
CA ALA A 199 -2.82 0.82 -8.90
C ALA A 199 -1.93 -0.28 -9.50
N ALA A 200 -1.91 -0.43 -10.83
CA ALA A 200 -1.01 -1.37 -11.51
C ALA A 200 0.46 -0.94 -11.38
N MET A 201 0.76 0.34 -11.58
CA MET A 201 2.13 0.86 -11.46
C MET A 201 2.66 0.76 -10.03
N SER A 202 1.87 1.15 -9.03
CA SER A 202 2.29 1.07 -7.62
C SER A 202 2.49 -0.38 -7.16
N THR A 203 1.68 -1.31 -7.67
CA THR A 203 1.85 -2.74 -7.36
C THR A 203 3.05 -3.36 -8.03
N LEU A 204 3.30 -3.08 -9.30
CA LEU A 204 4.50 -3.58 -10.00
C LEU A 204 5.78 -3.11 -9.30
N LEU A 205 5.85 -1.82 -8.94
CA LEU A 205 6.98 -1.29 -8.19
C LEU A 205 7.13 -1.96 -6.81
N SER A 206 6.01 -2.17 -6.11
CA SER A 206 6.01 -2.89 -4.82
C SER A 206 6.52 -4.33 -4.96
N LEU A 207 6.09 -5.05 -5.99
CA LEU A 207 6.50 -6.43 -6.26
C LEU A 207 8.00 -6.51 -6.60
N ILE A 208 8.51 -5.57 -7.39
CA ILE A 208 9.95 -5.47 -7.72
C ILE A 208 10.77 -5.21 -6.45
N LEU A 209 10.33 -4.29 -5.59
CA LEU A 209 11.00 -4.05 -4.31
C LEU A 209 11.04 -5.31 -3.44
N ILE A 210 9.91 -5.99 -3.27
CA ILE A 210 9.84 -7.23 -2.49
C ILE A 210 10.75 -8.30 -3.09
N TRP A 211 10.71 -8.49 -4.41
CA TRP A 211 11.56 -9.46 -5.12
C TRP A 211 13.06 -9.20 -4.90
N ASN A 212 13.48 -7.94 -4.91
CA ASN A 212 14.88 -7.56 -4.70
C ASN A 212 15.37 -7.79 -3.27
N HIS A 213 14.46 -7.83 -2.29
CA HIS A 213 14.77 -8.05 -0.87
C HIS A 213 14.60 -9.52 -0.42
N ILE A 214 14.17 -10.42 -1.31
CA ILE A 214 14.08 -11.85 -1.01
C ILE A 214 15.41 -12.54 -1.33
N ASP A 215 16.07 -13.03 -0.28
CA ASP A 215 17.37 -13.73 -0.36
C ASP A 215 17.28 -15.09 -1.07
#